data_AF-A0AB34BGR0-F1
#
_entry.id   AF-A0AB34BGR0-F1
#
_cell.length_a   1.000
_cell.length_b   1.000
_cell.length_c   1.000
_cell.angle_alpha   90.00
_cell.angle_beta   90.00
_cell.angle_gamma   90.00
#
_symmetry.space_group_name_H-M   'P 1'
#
loop_
_entity.id
_entity.type
_entity.pdbx_description
1 polymer ?
#
loop_
_entity_poly.entity_id
_entity_poly.type
_entity_poly.pdbx_seq_one_letter_code
_entity_poly.pdbx_strand_id
1 'polypeptide(L)'
;IKQIIAFPNTSPIYKTLGAGALVCGEEIKLKYWNEDTQEYEDKFPAGVTIGWCLQGMGFKSKLTSETDKDKVGDIIKGMGARYSTRNLNTNNTQRTVSLRDSKSGQIVAVGFEDNIDFDYADAIFYIHTSEKNAIDPTLPPLPEDPEAIPEQYKISYSGTLAFEDLWPKLGDYDMNDVMVKYTSTMTRNALDNRIYEIEDKFILQHCGGYLQNGFGYQLHKLSNSNVKSVKITGPDASGLSSSIYMEGKETEPGQSHPTILLYDDMTKFKNITDESKKEYTVTITLDGASEKEVVPPYNPFIFISSNEGRGKELHLINYPPTDKADLSLLGTGKDIYRPEEGMYYVSADLMPFAINMPVSNLPVPEEGKRIDQSYPKFSGWVSSNGKQNKDWYK
;
A
#
# COMPACT_ATOMS: atom_id res chain seq x y z
N ILE A 1 17.32 -9.13 40.22
CA ILE A 1 16.71 -8.90 38.90
C ILE A 1 17.29 -7.59 38.37
N LYS A 2 18.08 -7.62 37.29
CA LYS A 2 18.51 -6.40 36.61
C LYS A 2 17.34 -5.96 35.72
N GLN A 3 16.84 -4.75 35.91
CA GLN A 3 15.74 -4.20 35.12
C GLN A 3 16.33 -3.44 33.94
N ILE A 4 16.41 -4.09 32.78
CA ILE A 4 16.59 -3.38 31.50
C ILE A 4 15.19 -3.25 30.91
N ILE A 5 14.67 -2.03 30.89
CA ILE A 5 13.34 -1.73 30.37
C ILE A 5 13.53 -1.04 29.02
N ALA A 6 13.20 -1.73 27.94
CA ALA A 6 13.01 -1.11 26.64
C ALA A 6 11.51 -0.89 26.43
N PHE A 7 11.09 0.38 26.35
CA PHE A 7 9.74 0.74 25.90
C PHE A 7 9.80 1.10 24.42
N PRO A 8 9.44 0.19 23.50
CA PRO A 8 8.88 0.67 22.25
C PRO A 8 7.58 1.39 22.55
N ASN A 9 7.41 2.60 22.03
CA ASN A 9 6.12 3.27 22.08
C ASN A 9 5.18 2.57 21.10
N THR A 10 4.37 1.63 21.59
CA THR A 10 3.41 0.83 20.81
C THR A 10 1.98 1.39 20.94
N SER A 11 1.84 2.71 20.93
CA SER A 11 0.54 3.36 21.12
C SER A 11 -0.22 3.55 19.80
N PRO A 12 -1.47 3.06 19.68
CA PRO A 12 -2.33 3.40 18.54
C PRO A 12 -2.73 4.89 18.53
N ILE A 13 -2.59 5.59 19.66
CA ILE A 13 -3.02 7.00 19.84
C ILE A 13 -2.08 7.98 19.11
N TYR A 14 -0.84 7.59 18.84
CA TYR A 14 0.11 8.42 18.07
C TYR A 14 -0.04 8.25 16.55
N LYS A 15 -0.87 7.31 16.06
CA LYS A 15 -1.15 7.16 14.62
C LYS A 15 -1.78 8.42 13.99
N THR A 16 -2.44 9.27 14.75
CA THR A 16 -3.03 10.53 14.26
C THR A 16 -2.03 11.68 14.08
N LEU A 17 -0.81 11.57 14.64
CA LEU A 17 0.21 12.64 14.60
C LEU A 17 1.52 12.25 13.90
N GLY A 18 1.66 11.00 13.43
CA GLY A 18 2.74 10.61 12.50
C GLY A 18 4.14 10.46 13.10
N ALA A 19 4.29 10.34 14.42
CA ALA A 19 5.60 10.11 15.05
C ALA A 19 5.54 9.06 16.16
N GLY A 20 6.41 8.04 16.07
CA GLY A 20 6.82 7.19 17.20
C GLY A 20 5.92 6.01 17.58
N ALA A 21 5.05 5.51 16.71
CA ALA A 21 4.29 4.27 16.96
C ALA A 21 4.90 3.10 16.19
N LEU A 22 5.12 1.95 16.85
CA LEU A 22 5.48 0.74 16.10
C LEU A 22 4.35 0.29 15.17
N VAL A 23 4.66 -0.05 13.93
CA VAL A 23 3.72 -0.67 12.97
C VAL A 23 3.96 -2.18 12.86
N CYS A 24 2.95 -2.92 12.39
CA CYS A 24 3.07 -4.36 12.21
C CYS A 24 4.25 -4.66 11.26
N GLY A 25 5.16 -5.54 11.69
CA GLY A 25 6.40 -5.87 10.98
C GLY A 25 7.65 -5.10 11.44
N GLU A 26 7.52 -4.09 12.30
CA GLU A 26 8.69 -3.49 12.94
C GLU A 26 9.22 -4.35 14.09
N GLU A 27 10.55 -4.42 14.21
CA GLU A 27 11.26 -5.26 15.17
C GLU A 27 12.16 -4.42 16.08
N ILE A 28 12.40 -4.93 17.29
CA ILE A 28 13.35 -4.34 18.25
C ILE A 28 14.47 -5.33 18.48
N LYS A 29 15.71 -4.90 18.23
CA LYS A 29 16.89 -5.71 18.53
C LYS A 29 17.21 -5.63 20.03
N LEU A 30 17.03 -6.74 20.73
CA LEU A 30 17.50 -6.88 22.11
C LEU A 30 19.03 -6.98 22.14
N LYS A 31 19.65 -6.31 23.11
CA LYS A 31 21.09 -6.39 23.38
C LYS A 31 21.36 -6.79 24.82
N TYR A 32 22.42 -7.57 25.03
CA TYR A 32 22.91 -7.94 26.35
C TYR A 32 23.83 -6.85 26.89
N TRP A 33 23.61 -6.37 28.11
CA TRP A 33 24.57 -5.49 28.78
C TRP A 33 25.61 -6.33 29.51
N ASN A 34 26.85 -6.31 29.04
CA ASN A 34 27.97 -6.99 29.68
C ASN A 34 28.60 -6.05 30.72
N GLU A 35 28.55 -6.44 32.00
CA GLU A 35 29.09 -5.63 33.09
C GLU A 35 30.61 -5.64 33.16
N ASP A 36 31.26 -6.69 32.69
CA ASP A 36 32.72 -6.81 32.73
C ASP A 36 33.35 -5.85 31.71
N THR A 37 32.71 -5.72 30.54
CA THR A 37 33.16 -4.82 29.46
C THR A 37 32.50 -3.44 29.51
N GLN A 38 31.38 -3.29 30.24
CA GLN A 38 30.53 -2.08 30.24
C GLN A 38 30.01 -1.74 28.83
N GLU A 39 29.69 -2.74 28.01
CA GLU A 39 29.23 -2.58 26.64
C GLU A 39 27.96 -3.40 26.33
N TYR A 40 27.22 -2.97 25.31
CA TYR A 40 26.10 -3.73 24.76
C TYR A 40 26.54 -4.71 23.68
N GLU A 41 26.21 -5.98 23.86
CA GLU A 41 26.55 -7.09 22.99
C GLU A 41 25.32 -7.68 22.29
N ASP A 42 25.54 -8.23 21.09
CA ASP A 42 24.48 -8.84 20.29
C ASP A 42 24.21 -10.31 20.67
N LYS A 43 25.12 -10.96 21.40
CA LYS A 43 25.00 -12.36 21.81
C LYS A 43 24.72 -12.47 23.30
N PHE A 44 23.63 -13.14 23.64
CA PHE A 44 23.29 -13.44 25.02
C PHE A 44 24.09 -14.66 25.50
N PRO A 45 24.75 -14.59 26.67
CA PRO A 45 25.41 -15.75 27.26
C PRO A 45 24.43 -16.91 27.54
N ALA A 46 24.91 -18.14 27.46
CA ALA A 46 24.12 -19.32 27.80
C ALA A 46 23.64 -19.26 29.26
N GLY A 47 22.39 -19.65 29.50
CA GLY A 47 21.77 -19.63 30.83
C GLY A 47 21.15 -18.30 31.23
N VAL A 48 21.24 -17.25 30.40
CA VAL A 48 20.51 -16.00 30.64
C VAL A 48 19.01 -16.21 30.48
N THR A 49 18.23 -15.75 31.45
CA THR A 49 16.77 -15.73 31.38
C THR A 49 16.28 -14.30 31.15
N ILE A 50 15.40 -14.13 30.16
CA ILE A 50 14.73 -12.86 29.88
C ILE A 50 13.30 -12.95 30.41
N GLY A 51 12.93 -11.98 31.25
CA GLY A 51 11.57 -11.83 31.77
C GLY A 51 10.84 -10.68 31.08
N TRP A 52 9.52 -10.75 31.07
CA TRP A 52 8.65 -9.76 30.46
C TRP A 52 7.67 -9.22 31.50
N CYS A 53 7.23 -7.97 31.33
CA CYS A 53 6.12 -7.43 32.11
C CYS A 53 5.18 -6.59 31.25
N LEU A 54 3.88 -6.77 31.45
CA LEU A 54 2.84 -5.92 30.89
C LEU A 54 2.29 -5.00 31.99
N GLN A 55 2.27 -3.69 31.72
CA GLN A 55 1.74 -2.70 32.64
C GLN A 55 0.34 -2.27 32.20
N GLY A 56 -0.68 -2.92 32.77
CA GLY A 56 -2.08 -2.65 32.45
C GLY A 56 -2.48 -1.22 32.78
N MET A 57 -3.15 -0.53 31.84
CA MET A 57 -3.49 0.90 31.92
C MET A 57 -2.29 1.79 32.31
N GLY A 58 -1.09 1.40 31.88
CA GLY A 58 0.17 2.02 32.26
C GLY A 58 0.45 3.36 31.61
N PHE A 59 -0.32 3.77 30.60
CA PHE A 59 -0.04 4.98 29.82
C PHE A 59 -1.15 6.02 29.98
N LYS A 60 -0.80 7.23 30.40
CA LYS A 60 -1.77 8.31 30.60
C LYS A 60 -1.97 9.06 29.28
N SER A 61 -2.94 8.63 28.48
CA SER A 61 -3.19 9.21 27.15
C SER A 61 -4.01 10.49 27.13
N LYS A 62 -4.78 10.78 28.19
CA LYS A 62 -5.68 11.94 28.25
C LYS A 62 -5.78 12.53 29.65
N LEU A 63 -6.08 13.81 29.69
CA LEU A 63 -6.43 14.51 30.92
C LEU A 63 -7.77 13.97 31.42
N THR A 64 -7.79 13.41 32.63
CA THR A 64 -9.03 12.96 33.30
C THR A 64 -9.37 13.82 34.53
N SER A 65 -8.45 14.65 34.97
CA SER A 65 -8.54 15.57 36.10
C SER A 65 -7.45 16.62 35.93
N GLU A 66 -7.69 17.86 36.37
CA GLU A 66 -6.69 18.95 36.33
C GLU A 66 -5.42 18.59 37.13
N THR A 67 -5.54 17.72 38.15
CA THR A 67 -4.41 17.24 38.96
C THR A 67 -3.49 16.24 38.23
N ASP A 68 -3.86 15.78 37.04
CA ASP A 68 -3.09 14.82 36.24
C ASP A 68 -2.47 15.44 34.99
N LYS A 69 -2.53 16.76 34.85
CA LYS A 69 -2.04 17.49 33.67
C LYS A 69 -0.59 17.19 33.34
N ASP A 70 0.27 17.14 34.35
CA ASP A 70 1.70 16.89 34.18
C ASP A 70 2.03 15.42 33.93
N LYS A 71 1.05 14.51 34.00
CA LYS A 71 1.24 13.08 33.76
C LYS A 71 0.80 12.64 32.37
N VAL A 72 0.18 13.52 31.57
CA VAL A 72 -0.28 13.16 30.23
C VAL A 72 0.94 12.89 29.34
N GLY A 73 0.99 11.71 28.72
CA GLY A 73 2.16 11.23 27.97
C GLY A 73 3.15 10.40 28.80
N ASP A 74 2.96 10.30 30.11
CA ASP A 74 3.83 9.51 30.99
C ASP A 74 3.31 8.09 31.25
N ILE A 75 4.25 7.26 31.71
CA ILE A 75 3.99 5.94 32.26
C ILE A 75 3.56 6.09 33.73
N ILE A 76 2.37 5.59 34.04
CA ILE A 76 1.76 5.60 35.36
C ILE A 76 1.59 4.18 35.90
N LYS A 77 1.33 4.06 37.20
CA LYS A 77 1.15 2.75 37.87
C LYS A 77 -0.05 1.95 37.37
N GLY A 78 -1.05 2.59 36.76
CA GLY A 78 -2.22 1.92 36.17
C GLY A 78 -2.85 0.86 37.09
N MET A 79 -3.09 -0.33 36.54
CA MET A 79 -3.57 -1.52 37.26
C MET A 79 -2.44 -2.40 37.84
N GLY A 80 -1.20 -1.95 37.74
CA GLY A 80 0.00 -2.68 38.16
C GLY A 80 0.57 -3.63 37.10
N ALA A 81 1.81 -4.05 37.33
CA ALA A 81 2.53 -4.94 36.42
C ALA A 81 2.04 -6.39 36.49
N ARG A 82 1.97 -7.03 35.34
CA ARG A 82 1.82 -8.47 35.14
C ARG A 82 3.14 -9.04 34.66
N TYR A 83 3.74 -9.91 35.43
CA TYR A 83 5.05 -10.49 35.12
C TYR A 83 4.89 -11.85 34.44
N SER A 84 5.77 -12.14 33.49
CA SER A 84 5.88 -13.49 32.92
C SER A 84 6.31 -14.52 33.96
N THR A 85 7.07 -14.09 34.97
CA THR A 85 7.42 -14.94 36.12
C THR A 85 6.28 -14.99 37.13
N ARG A 86 5.65 -16.17 37.24
CA ARG A 86 4.43 -16.39 38.03
C ARG A 86 4.51 -15.91 39.49
N ASN A 87 5.63 -16.17 40.17
CA ASN A 87 5.82 -15.81 41.59
C ASN A 87 6.03 -14.31 41.84
N LEU A 88 6.21 -13.50 40.79
CA LEU A 88 6.24 -12.04 40.88
C LEU A 88 4.84 -11.42 40.83
N ASN A 89 3.81 -12.20 40.47
CA ASN A 89 2.42 -11.75 40.47
C ASN A 89 1.79 -11.93 41.86
N THR A 90 1.01 -10.94 42.31
CA THR A 90 0.40 -10.90 43.67
C THR A 90 -0.40 -12.14 44.07
N ASN A 91 -0.99 -12.85 43.10
CA ASN A 91 -1.79 -14.05 43.34
C ASN A 91 -1.14 -15.33 42.78
N ASN A 92 0.16 -15.28 42.47
CA ASN A 92 0.88 -16.37 41.80
C ASN A 92 0.19 -16.86 40.51
N THR A 93 -0.53 -15.95 39.83
CA THR A 93 -1.30 -16.25 38.61
C THR A 93 -0.38 -16.20 37.40
N GLN A 94 -0.60 -17.10 36.45
CA GLN A 94 0.04 -17.01 35.15
C GLN A 94 -0.55 -15.83 34.37
N ARG A 95 0.32 -15.02 33.76
CA ARG A 95 -0.06 -13.85 32.96
C ARG A 95 0.54 -13.86 31.57
N THR A 96 1.23 -14.93 31.23
CA THR A 96 1.95 -15.05 29.97
C THR A 96 1.95 -16.50 29.53
N VAL A 97 1.80 -16.73 28.23
CA VAL A 97 2.11 -17.98 27.55
C VAL A 97 3.29 -17.77 26.61
N SER A 98 4.10 -18.81 26.42
CA SER A 98 5.21 -18.78 25.47
C SER A 98 5.18 -20.07 24.67
N LEU A 99 4.99 -19.93 23.36
CA LEU A 99 4.73 -21.02 22.43
C LEU A 99 5.80 -21.02 21.35
N ARG A 100 6.39 -22.17 21.08
CA ARG A 100 7.53 -22.31 20.19
C ARG A 100 7.09 -22.72 18.79
N ASP A 101 7.61 -22.06 17.76
CA ASP A 101 7.54 -22.63 16.42
C ASP A 101 8.56 -23.78 16.31
N SER A 102 8.06 -25.01 16.36
CA SER A 102 8.88 -26.21 16.31
C SER A 102 9.55 -26.41 14.94
N LYS A 103 8.99 -25.85 13.86
CA LYS A 103 9.51 -25.99 12.49
C LYS A 103 10.79 -25.19 12.30
N SER A 104 10.75 -23.87 12.52
CA SER A 104 11.97 -23.05 12.47
C SER A 104 12.91 -23.39 13.62
N GLY A 105 12.35 -23.55 14.83
CA GLY A 105 13.10 -23.59 16.07
C GLY A 105 13.76 -22.25 16.44
N GLN A 106 13.36 -21.16 15.78
CA GLN A 106 13.95 -19.82 15.94
C GLN A 106 12.94 -18.79 16.45
N ILE A 107 11.65 -19.14 16.47
CA ILE A 107 10.56 -18.24 16.87
C ILE A 107 9.91 -18.76 18.16
N VAL A 108 9.65 -17.83 19.08
CA VAL A 108 8.80 -18.04 20.26
C VAL A 108 7.75 -16.94 20.30
N ALA A 109 6.48 -17.29 20.13
CA ALA A 109 5.35 -16.39 20.33
C ALA A 109 5.09 -16.22 21.83
N VAL A 110 4.82 -14.99 22.26
CA VAL A 110 4.54 -14.62 23.64
C VAL A 110 3.20 -13.89 23.68
N GLY A 111 2.25 -14.43 24.43
CA GLY A 111 0.93 -13.83 24.66
C GLY A 111 0.79 -13.42 26.12
N PHE A 112 0.23 -12.23 26.37
CA PHE A 112 0.00 -11.68 27.70
C PHE A 112 -1.47 -11.60 28.04
N GLU A 113 -1.75 -11.77 29.33
CA GLU A 113 -3.06 -11.57 29.95
C GLU A 113 -2.98 -10.40 30.94
N ASP A 114 -3.84 -9.41 30.78
CA ASP A 114 -3.90 -8.23 31.63
C ASP A 114 -4.82 -8.45 32.84
N ASN A 115 -5.92 -9.22 32.71
CA ASN A 115 -6.85 -9.40 33.83
C ASN A 115 -7.88 -10.56 33.83
N ILE A 116 -8.88 -10.64 32.94
CA ILE A 116 -10.15 -11.33 33.22
C ILE A 116 -10.42 -12.60 32.37
N ASP A 117 -10.13 -12.61 31.06
CA ASP A 117 -10.60 -13.67 30.17
C ASP A 117 -9.59 -14.82 30.00
N PHE A 118 -8.33 -14.62 30.36
CA PHE A 118 -7.27 -15.64 30.32
C PHE A 118 -7.09 -16.24 28.92
N ASP A 119 -7.36 -15.46 27.88
CA ASP A 119 -7.09 -15.84 26.49
C ASP A 119 -5.64 -15.53 26.08
N TYR A 120 -4.94 -14.74 26.89
CA TYR A 120 -3.54 -14.31 26.67
C TYR A 120 -3.33 -13.55 25.35
N ALA A 121 -4.37 -12.90 24.84
CA ALA A 121 -4.37 -12.15 23.57
C ALA A 121 -4.30 -10.63 23.76
N ASP A 122 -4.25 -10.12 25.00
CA ASP A 122 -4.19 -8.67 25.29
C ASP A 122 -2.94 -8.00 24.71
N ALA A 123 -1.82 -8.73 24.67
CA ALA A 123 -0.64 -8.32 23.93
C ALA A 123 0.11 -9.56 23.42
N ILE A 124 0.33 -9.60 22.11
CA ILE A 124 1.05 -10.69 21.44
C ILE A 124 2.26 -10.11 20.71
N PHE A 125 3.40 -10.75 20.88
CA PHE A 125 4.62 -10.50 20.11
C PHE A 125 5.37 -11.80 19.93
N TYR A 126 6.40 -11.80 19.09
CA TYR A 126 7.29 -12.95 18.96
C TYR A 126 8.74 -12.55 19.16
N ILE A 127 9.52 -13.50 19.63
CA ILE A 127 10.98 -13.41 19.73
C ILE A 127 11.54 -14.21 18.57
N HIS A 128 12.42 -13.58 17.78
CA HIS A 128 13.17 -14.23 16.72
C HIS A 128 14.65 -14.33 17.12
N THR A 129 15.25 -15.50 16.90
CA THR A 129 16.65 -15.78 17.24
C THR A 129 17.45 -16.12 15.99
N SER A 130 18.68 -15.64 15.92
CA SER A 130 19.60 -15.93 14.81
C SER A 130 20.06 -17.38 14.78
N GLU A 131 20.22 -18.00 15.96
CA GLU A 131 20.64 -19.40 16.10
C GLU A 131 19.43 -20.30 16.41
N LYS A 132 19.28 -21.39 15.65
CA LYS A 132 18.22 -22.38 15.89
C LYS A 132 18.37 -23.01 17.27
N ASN A 133 17.26 -23.07 18.02
CA ASN A 133 17.18 -23.59 19.38
C ASN A 133 18.00 -22.77 20.41
N ALA A 134 18.25 -21.48 20.18
CA ALA A 134 18.92 -20.62 21.17
C ALA A 134 18.08 -20.36 22.43
N ILE A 135 16.75 -20.43 22.31
CA ILE A 135 15.82 -20.43 23.45
C ILE A 135 15.46 -21.88 23.78
N ASP A 136 15.29 -22.16 25.08
CA ASP A 136 14.99 -23.48 25.63
C ASP A 136 13.94 -24.23 24.79
N PRO A 137 14.30 -25.37 24.17
CA PRO A 137 13.43 -26.10 23.27
C PRO A 137 12.27 -26.80 24.01
N THR A 138 12.26 -26.86 25.35
CA THR A 138 11.18 -27.52 26.10
C THR A 138 9.88 -26.70 26.16
N LEU A 139 9.88 -25.47 25.63
CA LEU A 139 8.66 -24.68 25.51
C LEU A 139 7.59 -25.44 24.68
N PRO A 140 6.32 -25.38 25.09
CA PRO A 140 5.24 -26.03 24.34
C PRO A 140 5.20 -25.50 22.89
N PRO A 141 4.89 -26.36 21.90
CA PRO A 141 4.80 -25.93 20.52
C PRO A 141 3.61 -25.00 20.31
N LEU A 142 3.72 -24.09 19.35
CA LEU A 142 2.57 -23.40 18.78
C LEU A 142 1.58 -24.45 18.27
N PRO A 143 0.29 -24.34 18.63
CA PRO A 143 -0.73 -25.20 18.07
C PRO A 143 -0.68 -25.15 16.54
N GLU A 144 -0.58 -26.31 15.91
CA GLU A 144 -0.84 -26.39 14.48
C GLU A 144 -2.35 -26.45 14.30
N ASP A 145 -2.93 -25.44 13.67
CA ASP A 145 -4.29 -25.53 13.15
C ASP A 145 -4.21 -25.90 11.66
N PRO A 146 -4.40 -27.19 11.32
CA PRO A 146 -4.35 -27.65 9.93
C PRO A 146 -5.52 -27.12 9.09
N GLU A 147 -6.56 -26.55 9.71
CA GLU A 147 -7.70 -25.90 9.05
C GLU A 147 -7.65 -24.37 9.11
N ALA A 148 -6.65 -23.78 9.79
CA ALA A 148 -6.48 -22.33 9.80
C ALA A 148 -6.25 -21.87 8.36
N ILE A 149 -7.26 -21.21 7.81
CA ILE A 149 -7.11 -20.40 6.62
C ILE A 149 -6.05 -19.35 6.99
N PRO A 150 -4.90 -19.28 6.28
CA PRO A 150 -3.90 -18.26 6.56
C PRO A 150 -4.60 -16.92 6.62
N GLU A 151 -4.42 -16.17 7.71
CA GLU A 151 -5.08 -14.87 7.84
C GLU A 151 -4.82 -14.06 6.58
N GLN A 152 -5.89 -13.71 5.88
CA GLN A 152 -5.80 -12.92 4.67
C GLN A 152 -5.97 -11.46 5.05
N TYR A 153 -4.92 -10.67 4.84
CA TYR A 153 -5.00 -9.23 5.04
C TYR A 153 -5.31 -8.56 3.71
N LYS A 154 -6.29 -7.66 3.73
CA LYS A 154 -6.63 -6.81 2.58
C LYS A 154 -6.05 -5.42 2.79
N ILE A 155 -5.28 -4.94 1.81
CA ILE A 155 -4.79 -3.56 1.78
C ILE A 155 -5.43 -2.89 0.56
N SER A 156 -6.07 -1.75 0.78
CA SER A 156 -6.75 -1.00 -0.28
C SER A 156 -6.10 0.36 -0.52
N TYR A 157 -5.95 0.72 -1.80
CA TYR A 157 -5.46 2.00 -2.28
C TYR A 157 -6.51 2.58 -3.22
N SER A 158 -6.72 3.88 -3.15
CA SER A 158 -7.65 4.57 -4.05
C SER A 158 -7.05 5.90 -4.51
N GLY A 159 -7.47 6.33 -5.69
CA GLY A 159 -7.06 7.60 -6.26
C GLY A 159 -7.86 7.97 -7.50
N THR A 160 -7.48 9.10 -8.09
CA THR A 160 -8.04 9.58 -9.36
C THR A 160 -6.89 9.82 -10.32
N LEU A 161 -6.96 9.19 -11.49
CA LEU A 161 -6.07 9.44 -12.61
C LEU A 161 -6.68 10.54 -13.48
N ALA A 162 -5.86 11.46 -13.98
CA ALA A 162 -6.25 12.49 -14.93
C ALA A 162 -5.25 12.53 -16.08
N PHE A 163 -5.73 12.58 -17.31
CA PHE A 163 -4.94 12.56 -18.55
C PHE A 163 -5.38 13.68 -19.48
N GLU A 164 -4.42 14.24 -20.22
CA GLU A 164 -4.63 15.04 -21.44
C GLU A 164 -4.68 14.12 -22.67
N ASP A 165 -5.58 14.33 -23.63
CA ASP A 165 -5.72 13.44 -24.79
C ASP A 165 -5.06 13.94 -26.07
N LEU A 166 -4.54 15.17 -26.06
CA LEU A 166 -3.85 15.75 -27.22
C LEU A 166 -2.35 15.49 -27.26
N TRP A 167 -1.80 14.72 -26.31
CA TRP A 167 -0.38 14.33 -26.31
C TRP A 167 0.05 13.81 -27.70
N PRO A 168 1.21 14.26 -28.25
CA PRO A 168 2.26 15.07 -27.61
C PRO A 168 2.07 16.60 -27.73
N LYS A 169 0.88 17.08 -28.13
CA LYS A 169 0.53 18.50 -28.05
C LYS A 169 0.05 18.83 -26.64
N LEU A 170 0.15 20.12 -26.28
CA LEU A 170 -0.24 20.58 -24.95
C LEU A 170 -1.76 20.70 -24.75
N GLY A 171 -2.53 20.95 -25.80
CA GLY A 171 -3.96 21.25 -25.64
C GLY A 171 -4.23 22.55 -24.87
N ASP A 172 -5.39 22.61 -24.24
CA ASP A 172 -5.80 23.63 -23.25
C ASP A 172 -5.29 23.33 -21.83
N TYR A 173 -4.89 22.09 -21.57
CA TYR A 173 -4.20 21.66 -20.37
C TYR A 173 -5.02 21.87 -19.09
N ASP A 174 -6.31 21.56 -19.14
CA ASP A 174 -7.21 21.62 -17.98
C ASP A 174 -7.14 20.37 -17.10
N MET A 175 -6.47 19.31 -17.55
CA MET A 175 -6.30 18.00 -16.92
C MET A 175 -7.63 17.29 -16.65
N ASN A 176 -8.60 17.43 -17.56
CA ASN A 176 -9.90 16.79 -17.42
C ASN A 176 -10.28 15.87 -18.62
N ASP A 177 -9.48 15.81 -19.69
CA ASP A 177 -9.86 15.10 -20.93
C ASP A 177 -10.33 13.66 -20.64
N VAL A 178 -9.57 12.95 -19.79
CA VAL A 178 -9.95 11.64 -19.24
C VAL A 178 -9.68 11.60 -17.73
N MET A 179 -10.71 11.42 -16.91
CA MET A 179 -10.54 11.22 -15.47
C MET A 179 -11.09 9.87 -15.00
N VAL A 180 -10.26 9.05 -14.37
CA VAL A 180 -10.61 7.69 -13.93
C VAL A 180 -10.36 7.53 -12.44
N LYS A 181 -11.41 7.20 -11.68
CA LYS A 181 -11.27 6.76 -10.29
C LYS A 181 -10.80 5.31 -10.28
N TYR A 182 -9.88 4.98 -9.39
CA TYR A 182 -9.51 3.60 -9.14
C TYR A 182 -9.58 3.25 -7.66
N THR A 183 -9.85 1.97 -7.38
CA THR A 183 -9.60 1.35 -6.08
C THR A 183 -8.98 -0.02 -6.32
N SER A 184 -7.83 -0.26 -5.72
CA SER A 184 -7.11 -1.53 -5.80
C SER A 184 -7.06 -2.16 -4.42
N THR A 185 -7.53 -3.39 -4.30
CA THR A 185 -7.50 -4.16 -3.05
C THR A 185 -6.64 -5.40 -3.26
N MET A 186 -5.54 -5.48 -2.51
CA MET A 186 -4.61 -6.61 -2.57
C MET A 186 -4.87 -7.56 -1.40
N THR A 187 -5.04 -8.84 -1.70
CA THR A 187 -5.17 -9.91 -0.69
C THR A 187 -3.81 -10.56 -0.47
N ARG A 188 -3.30 -10.41 0.76
CA ARG A 188 -2.00 -10.92 1.21
C ARG A 188 -2.19 -12.18 2.08
N ASN A 189 -1.28 -13.14 1.92
CA ASN A 189 -1.15 -14.26 2.85
C ASN A 189 -0.26 -13.87 4.04
N ALA A 190 -0.77 -14.03 5.26
CA ALA A 190 -0.03 -13.70 6.49
C ALA A 190 1.25 -14.52 6.71
N LEU A 191 1.30 -15.76 6.21
CA LEU A 191 2.42 -16.68 6.48
C LEU A 191 3.69 -16.31 5.71
N ASP A 192 3.55 -15.83 4.48
CA ASP A 192 4.68 -15.51 3.60
C ASP A 192 4.72 -14.03 3.16
N ASN A 193 3.74 -13.23 3.60
CA ASN A 193 3.60 -11.81 3.29
C ASN A 193 3.47 -11.51 1.77
N ARG A 194 3.14 -12.50 0.94
CA ARG A 194 2.97 -12.37 -0.52
C ARG A 194 1.52 -12.09 -0.89
N ILE A 195 1.34 -11.41 -2.02
CA ILE A 195 0.03 -11.05 -2.57
C ILE A 195 -0.37 -12.10 -3.60
N TYR A 196 -1.54 -12.70 -3.42
CA TYR A 196 -2.06 -13.78 -4.26
C TYR A 196 -3.27 -13.37 -5.09
N GLU A 197 -3.93 -12.28 -4.72
CA GLU A 197 -5.06 -11.75 -5.46
C GLU A 197 -5.05 -10.22 -5.41
N ILE A 198 -5.44 -9.61 -6.52
CA ILE A 198 -5.66 -8.18 -6.66
C ILE A 198 -7.07 -8.00 -7.24
N GLU A 199 -7.88 -7.18 -6.59
CA GLU A 199 -9.15 -6.69 -7.13
C GLU A 199 -9.02 -5.19 -7.44
N ASP A 200 -8.99 -4.84 -8.72
CA ASP A 200 -8.94 -3.47 -9.19
C ASP A 200 -10.31 -3.04 -9.73
N LYS A 201 -10.81 -1.90 -9.24
CA LYS A 201 -12.04 -1.27 -9.71
C LYS A 201 -11.71 0.05 -10.37
N PHE A 202 -12.28 0.28 -11.55
CA PHE A 202 -12.10 1.51 -12.31
C PHE A 202 -13.45 2.11 -12.72
N ILE A 203 -13.61 3.41 -12.51
CA ILE A 203 -14.80 4.16 -12.89
C ILE A 203 -14.35 5.39 -13.68
N LEU A 204 -14.80 5.51 -14.94
CA LEU A 204 -14.60 6.73 -15.72
C LEU A 204 -15.46 7.86 -15.13
N GLN A 205 -14.81 8.76 -14.39
CA GLN A 205 -15.43 9.89 -13.69
C GLN A 205 -15.83 10.99 -14.67
N HIS A 206 -14.93 11.37 -15.58
CA HIS A 206 -15.14 12.49 -16.50
C HIS A 206 -14.50 12.21 -17.87
N CYS A 207 -15.10 12.82 -18.88
CA CYS A 207 -14.70 12.72 -20.29
C CYS A 207 -14.89 14.11 -20.93
N GLY A 208 -13.88 14.97 -20.79
CA GLY A 208 -13.82 16.30 -21.40
C GLY A 208 -13.49 16.22 -22.89
N GLY A 209 -12.52 15.37 -23.21
CA GLY A 209 -11.99 15.20 -24.56
C GLY A 209 -12.99 14.68 -25.59
N TYR A 210 -12.71 14.95 -26.86
CA TYR A 210 -13.54 14.54 -28.00
C TYR A 210 -13.00 13.31 -28.73
N LEU A 211 -11.76 12.90 -28.45
CA LEU A 211 -11.13 11.77 -29.12
C LEU A 211 -11.68 10.44 -28.59
N GLN A 212 -11.62 9.42 -29.45
CA GLN A 212 -11.95 8.06 -29.06
C GLN A 212 -10.79 7.45 -28.26
N ASN A 213 -10.70 7.76 -26.97
CA ASN A 213 -9.61 7.25 -26.13
C ASN A 213 -10.03 5.96 -25.44
N GLY A 214 -9.14 4.96 -25.49
CA GLY A 214 -9.25 3.78 -24.66
C GLY A 214 -8.45 3.91 -23.38
N PHE A 215 -8.69 3.01 -22.42
CA PHE A 215 -8.01 2.98 -21.14
C PHE A 215 -7.52 1.58 -20.79
N GLY A 216 -6.31 1.52 -20.26
CA GLY A 216 -5.69 0.30 -19.77
C GLY A 216 -4.62 0.58 -18.73
N TYR A 217 -4.03 -0.50 -18.23
CA TYR A 217 -2.90 -0.42 -17.31
C TYR A 217 -2.01 -1.65 -17.44
N GLN A 218 -0.74 -1.47 -17.12
CA GLN A 218 0.26 -2.51 -17.15
C GLN A 218 0.88 -2.72 -15.76
N LEU A 219 0.96 -3.98 -15.33
CA LEU A 219 1.75 -4.41 -14.17
C LEU A 219 3.24 -4.48 -14.57
N HIS A 220 3.82 -3.34 -14.96
CA HIS A 220 5.16 -3.21 -15.59
C HIS A 220 6.36 -3.71 -14.75
N LYS A 221 6.15 -4.05 -13.47
CA LYS A 221 7.16 -4.67 -12.60
C LYS A 221 6.95 -6.17 -12.39
N LEU A 222 5.85 -6.72 -12.90
CA LEU A 222 5.45 -8.11 -12.74
C LEU A 222 5.70 -8.88 -14.04
N SER A 223 6.23 -10.09 -13.94
CA SER A 223 6.35 -11.00 -15.08
C SER A 223 4.98 -11.61 -15.45
N ASN A 224 4.74 -11.85 -16.74
CA ASN A 224 3.59 -12.62 -17.21
C ASN A 224 3.48 -14.00 -16.54
N SER A 225 4.60 -14.65 -16.23
CA SER A 225 4.61 -15.96 -15.56
C SER A 225 4.04 -15.95 -14.14
N ASN A 226 3.93 -14.79 -13.49
CA ASN A 226 3.38 -14.67 -12.15
C ASN A 226 1.85 -14.55 -12.14
N VAL A 227 1.20 -14.34 -13.29
CA VAL A 227 -0.26 -14.23 -13.40
C VAL A 227 -0.84 -15.60 -13.69
N LYS A 228 -1.72 -16.08 -12.81
CA LYS A 228 -2.45 -17.34 -12.97
C LYS A 228 -3.72 -17.17 -13.80
N SER A 229 -4.46 -16.11 -13.54
CA SER A 229 -5.67 -15.77 -14.29
C SER A 229 -6.05 -14.30 -14.13
N VAL A 230 -6.72 -13.75 -15.14
CA VAL A 230 -7.37 -12.43 -15.06
C VAL A 230 -8.85 -12.56 -15.45
N LYS A 231 -9.73 -12.05 -14.59
CA LYS A 231 -11.16 -11.94 -14.86
C LYS A 231 -11.55 -10.47 -14.92
N ILE A 232 -12.10 -10.04 -16.06
CA ILE A 232 -12.63 -8.68 -16.25
C ILE A 232 -14.16 -8.77 -16.23
N THR A 233 -14.77 -8.03 -15.30
CA THR A 233 -16.21 -7.81 -15.25
C THR A 233 -16.46 -6.37 -15.69
N GLY A 234 -17.07 -6.20 -16.86
CA GLY A 234 -17.39 -4.89 -17.41
C GLY A 234 -18.69 -4.30 -16.82
N PRO A 235 -18.97 -3.04 -17.15
CA PRO A 235 -20.14 -2.31 -16.68
C PRO A 235 -21.47 -2.86 -17.20
N ASP A 236 -22.52 -2.73 -16.38
CA ASP A 236 -23.92 -3.04 -16.73
C ASP A 236 -24.59 -1.85 -17.46
N ALA A 237 -24.00 -1.44 -18.58
CA ALA A 237 -24.58 -0.42 -19.45
C ALA A 237 -24.50 -0.82 -20.92
N SER A 238 -25.62 -0.63 -21.63
CA SER A 238 -25.75 -0.97 -23.04
C SER A 238 -24.74 -0.19 -23.91
N GLY A 239 -24.05 -0.89 -24.80
CA GLY A 239 -23.13 -0.29 -25.77
C GLY A 239 -21.67 -0.21 -25.32
N LEU A 240 -21.41 -0.48 -24.03
CA LEU A 240 -20.05 -0.65 -23.53
C LEU A 240 -19.57 -2.07 -23.83
N SER A 241 -18.31 -2.18 -24.25
CA SER A 241 -17.67 -3.46 -24.60
C SER A 241 -16.28 -3.51 -23.99
N SER A 242 -15.79 -4.73 -23.74
CA SER A 242 -14.37 -4.94 -23.47
C SER A 242 -13.54 -4.51 -24.68
N SER A 243 -12.28 -4.18 -24.44
CA SER A 243 -11.35 -3.78 -25.51
C SER A 243 -11.19 -4.87 -26.57
N ILE A 244 -11.24 -4.50 -27.84
CA ILE A 244 -11.01 -5.42 -28.96
C ILE A 244 -9.55 -5.85 -29.04
N TYR A 245 -8.64 -5.02 -28.54
CA TYR A 245 -7.19 -5.26 -28.55
C TYR A 245 -6.77 -6.35 -27.55
N MET A 246 -7.66 -6.76 -26.64
CA MET A 246 -7.47 -7.93 -25.80
C MET A 246 -7.57 -9.25 -26.58
N GLU A 247 -8.14 -9.26 -27.79
CA GLU A 247 -8.29 -10.44 -28.66
C GLU A 247 -8.96 -11.66 -27.96
N GLY A 248 -9.86 -11.39 -27.01
CA GLY A 248 -10.52 -12.42 -26.20
C GLY A 248 -9.60 -13.17 -25.23
N LYS A 249 -8.40 -12.62 -24.96
CA LYS A 249 -7.45 -13.13 -23.98
C LYS A 249 -7.64 -12.45 -22.62
N GLU A 250 -7.06 -13.06 -21.60
CA GLU A 250 -7.07 -12.54 -20.22
C GLU A 250 -6.13 -11.34 -20.04
N THR A 251 -5.07 -11.25 -20.85
CA THR A 251 -4.13 -10.12 -20.94
C THR A 251 -3.86 -9.78 -22.40
N GLU A 252 -3.49 -8.54 -22.71
CA GLU A 252 -3.19 -8.10 -24.07
C GLU A 252 -2.01 -8.92 -24.65
N PRO A 253 -2.18 -9.57 -25.82
CA PRO A 253 -1.15 -10.43 -26.39
C PRO A 253 0.06 -9.63 -26.92
N GLY A 254 1.25 -10.22 -26.75
CA GLY A 254 2.50 -9.64 -27.25
C GLY A 254 3.09 -8.52 -26.37
N GLN A 255 2.70 -8.49 -25.09
CA GLN A 255 3.28 -7.63 -24.07
C GLN A 255 4.26 -8.42 -23.19
N SER A 256 5.37 -7.81 -22.80
CA SER A 256 6.41 -8.35 -21.91
C SER A 256 5.93 -8.40 -20.45
N HIS A 257 4.94 -7.57 -20.12
CA HIS A 257 4.30 -7.49 -18.80
C HIS A 257 2.78 -7.63 -18.90
N PRO A 258 2.10 -8.11 -17.84
CA PRO A 258 0.65 -8.22 -17.83
C PRO A 258 0.01 -6.87 -18.10
N THR A 259 -0.73 -6.78 -19.19
CA THR A 259 -1.37 -5.57 -19.66
C THR A 259 -2.86 -5.83 -19.83
N ILE A 260 -3.69 -4.98 -19.24
CA ILE A 260 -5.14 -5.12 -19.20
C ILE A 260 -5.76 -3.86 -19.80
N LEU A 261 -6.60 -4.04 -20.82
CA LEU A 261 -7.35 -2.96 -21.47
C LEU A 261 -8.84 -3.10 -21.15
N LEU A 262 -9.47 -2.03 -20.70
CA LEU A 262 -10.85 -2.08 -20.21
C LEU A 262 -11.86 -1.72 -21.30
N TYR A 263 -11.60 -0.62 -22.01
CA TYR A 263 -12.44 -0.11 -23.09
C TYR A 263 -11.59 0.62 -24.12
N ASP A 264 -12.10 0.70 -25.35
CA ASP A 264 -11.44 1.41 -26.45
C ASP A 264 -12.00 2.82 -26.65
N ASP A 265 -13.21 3.09 -26.15
CA ASP A 265 -13.95 4.31 -26.47
C ASP A 265 -14.62 4.90 -25.23
N MET A 266 -13.95 5.88 -24.63
CA MET A 266 -14.48 6.65 -23.51
C MET A 266 -15.73 7.47 -23.86
N THR A 267 -15.96 7.81 -25.14
CA THR A 267 -17.06 8.70 -25.53
C THR A 267 -18.42 8.04 -25.33
N LYS A 268 -18.46 6.70 -25.35
CA LYS A 268 -19.67 5.91 -25.05
C LYS A 268 -20.19 6.10 -23.62
N PHE A 269 -19.36 6.62 -22.71
CA PHE A 269 -19.73 6.85 -21.32
C PHE A 269 -20.37 8.22 -21.09
N LYS A 270 -20.32 9.16 -22.05
CA LYS A 270 -20.79 10.55 -21.88
C LYS A 270 -22.26 10.66 -21.47
N ASN A 271 -23.10 9.74 -21.97
CA ASN A 271 -24.54 9.74 -21.68
C ASN A 271 -24.94 8.89 -20.47
N ILE A 272 -23.97 8.28 -19.78
CA ILE A 272 -24.23 7.48 -18.58
C ILE A 272 -24.06 8.40 -17.37
N THR A 273 -25.15 8.69 -16.65
CA THR A 273 -25.13 9.58 -15.48
C THR A 273 -24.92 8.83 -14.17
N ASP A 274 -25.32 7.56 -14.12
CA ASP A 274 -25.12 6.69 -12.97
C ASP A 274 -23.69 6.12 -12.95
N GLU A 275 -22.84 6.63 -12.06
CA GLU A 275 -21.43 6.19 -11.94
C GLU A 275 -21.31 4.68 -11.69
N SER A 276 -22.26 4.06 -10.97
CA SER A 276 -22.21 2.61 -10.68
C SER A 276 -22.31 1.74 -11.93
N LYS A 277 -22.88 2.29 -13.02
CA LYS A 277 -22.99 1.63 -14.32
C LYS A 277 -21.77 1.84 -15.21
N LYS A 278 -20.72 2.49 -14.73
CA LYS A 278 -19.44 2.69 -15.44
C LYS A 278 -18.31 1.84 -14.87
N GLU A 279 -18.57 1.08 -13.80
CA GLU A 279 -17.54 0.34 -13.08
C GLU A 279 -17.05 -0.87 -13.88
N TYR A 280 -15.73 -0.98 -14.02
CA TYR A 280 -15.03 -2.20 -14.37
C TYR A 280 -14.42 -2.78 -13.11
N THR A 281 -14.59 -4.09 -12.90
CA THR A 281 -13.87 -4.84 -11.86
C THR A 281 -12.93 -5.85 -12.53
N VAL A 282 -11.65 -5.80 -12.20
CA VAL A 282 -10.63 -6.75 -12.64
C VAL A 282 -10.13 -7.54 -11.43
N THR A 283 -10.25 -8.87 -11.49
CA THR A 283 -9.67 -9.77 -10.48
C THR A 283 -8.48 -10.48 -11.10
N ILE A 284 -7.30 -10.29 -10.51
CA ILE A 284 -6.03 -10.88 -10.95
C ILE A 284 -5.59 -11.88 -9.88
N THR A 285 -5.46 -13.14 -10.26
CA THR A 285 -4.90 -14.19 -9.40
C THR A 285 -3.42 -14.38 -9.73
N LEU A 286 -2.58 -14.41 -8.71
CA LEU A 286 -1.13 -14.47 -8.82
C LEU A 286 -0.55 -15.76 -8.26
N ASP A 287 0.66 -16.11 -8.68
CA ASP A 287 1.50 -17.14 -8.04
C ASP A 287 2.28 -16.58 -6.83
N GLY A 288 1.75 -15.52 -6.22
CA GLY A 288 2.42 -14.74 -5.18
C GLY A 288 3.33 -13.66 -5.77
N ALA A 289 3.19 -12.43 -5.30
CA ALA A 289 4.07 -11.30 -5.62
C ALA A 289 4.41 -10.50 -4.36
N SER A 290 5.54 -9.78 -4.37
CA SER A 290 5.84 -8.79 -3.33
C SER A 290 5.08 -7.49 -3.59
N GLU A 291 4.69 -6.78 -2.53
CA GLU A 291 3.91 -5.53 -2.64
C GLU A 291 4.57 -4.49 -3.58
N LYS A 292 5.89 -4.36 -3.54
CA LYS A 292 6.64 -3.42 -4.41
C LYS A 292 6.49 -3.70 -5.92
N GLU A 293 6.15 -4.93 -6.31
CA GLU A 293 5.95 -5.33 -7.71
C GLU A 293 4.52 -5.01 -8.19
N VAL A 294 3.58 -4.90 -7.25
CA VAL A 294 2.14 -4.77 -7.53
C VAL A 294 1.49 -3.67 -6.70
N VAL A 295 2.24 -2.60 -6.39
CA VAL A 295 1.66 -1.44 -5.71
C VAL A 295 1.02 -0.51 -6.75
N PRO A 296 -0.27 -0.14 -6.60
CA PRO A 296 -0.94 0.83 -7.47
C PRO A 296 -0.28 2.22 -7.36
N PRO A 297 -0.34 3.06 -8.40
CA PRO A 297 -1.25 2.98 -9.54
C PRO A 297 -0.78 2.06 -10.69
N TYR A 298 0.27 1.25 -10.51
CA TYR A 298 0.91 0.46 -11.57
C TYR A 298 1.41 1.39 -12.68
N ASN A 299 1.28 1.02 -13.96
CA ASN A 299 1.49 1.88 -15.12
C ASN A 299 0.17 2.05 -15.89
N PRO A 300 -0.74 2.96 -15.48
CA PRO A 300 -1.99 3.20 -16.20
C PRO A 300 -1.77 4.16 -17.37
N PHE A 301 -2.56 3.98 -18.42
CA PHE A 301 -2.46 4.78 -19.63
C PHE A 301 -3.79 4.90 -20.37
N ILE A 302 -3.90 5.96 -21.15
CA ILE A 302 -4.87 6.03 -22.22
C ILE A 302 -4.19 5.68 -23.55
N PHE A 303 -4.92 5.06 -24.46
CA PHE A 303 -4.50 4.94 -25.86
C PHE A 303 -5.41 5.81 -26.72
N ILE A 304 -4.82 6.87 -27.25
CA ILE A 304 -5.47 8.03 -27.85
C ILE A 304 -5.88 7.71 -29.28
N SER A 305 -7.09 8.14 -29.67
CA SER A 305 -7.65 7.87 -31.00
C SER A 305 -7.57 6.38 -31.35
N SER A 306 -8.11 5.53 -30.47
CA SER A 306 -8.05 4.07 -30.57
C SER A 306 -8.67 3.52 -31.87
N ASN A 307 -9.51 4.28 -32.55
CA ASN A 307 -10.05 3.99 -33.89
C ASN A 307 -9.01 4.14 -35.01
N GLU A 308 -7.93 4.88 -34.77
CA GLU A 308 -6.82 5.11 -35.72
C GLU A 308 -5.64 4.16 -35.46
N GLY A 309 -5.56 3.59 -34.25
CA GLY A 309 -4.61 2.54 -33.91
C GLY A 309 -4.41 2.37 -32.40
N ARG A 310 -3.79 1.25 -32.01
CA ARG A 310 -3.52 0.92 -30.60
C ARG A 310 -2.33 1.67 -30.00
N GLY A 311 -1.33 2.00 -30.81
CA GLY A 311 0.02 2.35 -30.32
C GLY A 311 0.20 3.77 -29.78
N LYS A 312 -0.76 4.68 -29.93
CA LYS A 312 -0.62 6.04 -29.41
C LYS A 312 -0.95 6.06 -27.91
N GLU A 313 0.04 5.81 -27.07
CA GLU A 313 -0.15 5.68 -25.61
C GLU A 313 0.32 6.92 -24.85
N LEU A 314 -0.50 7.40 -23.91
CA LEU A 314 -0.08 8.37 -22.89
C LEU A 314 -0.17 7.73 -21.51
N HIS A 315 0.97 7.64 -20.84
CA HIS A 315 1.11 7.10 -19.48
C HIS A 315 1.28 8.22 -18.45
N LEU A 316 1.21 7.85 -17.17
CA LEU A 316 1.69 8.72 -16.09
C LEU A 316 3.16 9.11 -16.31
N ILE A 317 3.50 10.31 -15.86
CA ILE A 317 4.88 10.81 -15.89
C ILE A 317 5.86 9.79 -15.30
N ASN A 318 7.01 9.62 -15.97
CA ASN A 318 8.11 8.71 -15.60
C ASN A 318 7.81 7.21 -15.69
N TYR A 319 6.66 6.82 -16.23
CA TYR A 319 6.40 5.42 -16.56
C TYR A 319 6.85 5.11 -17.99
N PRO A 320 7.38 3.90 -18.25
CA PRO A 320 7.76 3.50 -19.60
C PRO A 320 6.54 3.21 -20.48
N PRO A 321 6.67 3.36 -21.81
CA PRO A 321 5.69 2.85 -22.78
C PRO A 321 5.50 1.33 -22.67
N THR A 322 4.37 0.80 -23.16
CA THR A 322 4.23 -0.65 -23.36
C THR A 322 4.96 -1.14 -24.62
N ASP A 323 5.04 -2.46 -24.84
CA ASP A 323 5.63 -3.04 -26.06
C ASP A 323 4.85 -2.67 -27.34
N LYS A 324 3.62 -2.16 -27.21
CA LYS A 324 2.75 -1.75 -28.32
C LYS A 324 2.80 -0.25 -28.59
N ALA A 325 3.48 0.55 -27.78
CA ALA A 325 3.58 1.98 -27.97
C ALA A 325 4.30 2.32 -29.29
N ASP A 326 3.79 3.32 -30.01
CA ASP A 326 4.50 3.96 -31.11
C ASP A 326 5.57 4.89 -30.54
N LEU A 327 6.78 4.35 -30.41
CA LEU A 327 7.94 5.07 -29.87
C LEU A 327 8.36 6.27 -30.72
N SER A 328 7.89 6.38 -31.98
CA SER A 328 8.22 7.53 -32.84
C SER A 328 7.55 8.84 -32.39
N LEU A 329 6.54 8.76 -31.51
CA LEU A 329 5.85 9.92 -30.95
C LEU A 329 6.57 10.52 -29.73
N LEU A 330 7.40 9.74 -29.05
CA LEU A 330 8.15 10.17 -27.88
C LEU A 330 9.15 11.27 -28.26
N GLY A 331 9.23 12.33 -27.45
CA GLY A 331 10.12 13.46 -27.68
C GLY A 331 9.69 14.38 -28.83
N THR A 332 8.48 14.21 -29.37
CA THR A 332 7.92 15.09 -30.39
C THR A 332 7.00 16.14 -29.76
N GLY A 333 6.64 17.19 -30.52
CA GLY A 333 5.71 18.21 -30.05
C GLY A 333 6.19 18.93 -28.80
N LYS A 334 5.46 18.77 -27.69
CA LYS A 334 5.78 19.34 -26.38
C LYS A 334 6.34 18.33 -25.39
N ASP A 335 6.33 17.05 -25.75
CA ASP A 335 6.92 15.97 -24.95
C ASP A 335 8.44 16.07 -24.94
N ILE A 336 9.04 15.88 -23.77
CA ILE A 336 10.46 15.59 -23.65
C ILE A 336 10.65 14.11 -23.35
N TYR A 337 11.64 13.52 -24.00
CA TYR A 337 11.98 12.11 -23.86
C TYR A 337 13.44 11.97 -23.45
N ARG A 338 13.68 11.55 -22.19
CA ARG A 338 15.00 11.31 -21.61
C ARG A 338 14.96 9.99 -20.82
N PRO A 339 14.93 8.84 -21.51
CA PRO A 339 14.75 7.54 -20.88
C PRO A 339 15.90 7.19 -19.91
N GLU A 340 17.11 7.68 -20.15
CA GLU A 340 18.27 7.53 -19.27
C GLU A 340 18.11 8.22 -17.90
N GLU A 341 17.29 9.28 -17.84
CA GLU A 341 16.89 9.96 -16.60
C GLU A 341 15.58 9.40 -16.04
N GLY A 342 14.96 8.44 -16.72
CA GLY A 342 13.63 7.91 -16.38
C GLY A 342 12.49 8.89 -16.67
N MET A 343 12.72 9.91 -17.50
CA MET A 343 11.71 10.93 -17.81
C MET A 343 10.95 10.61 -19.09
N TYR A 344 9.66 10.36 -18.93
CA TYR A 344 8.69 10.05 -19.99
C TYR A 344 7.41 10.86 -19.76
N TYR A 345 6.70 11.23 -20.83
CA TYR A 345 5.36 11.82 -20.78
C TYR A 345 5.28 13.12 -19.96
N VAL A 346 6.25 14.00 -20.18
CA VAL A 346 6.37 15.28 -19.48
C VAL A 346 6.81 16.35 -20.46
N SER A 347 6.38 17.59 -20.25
CA SER A 347 6.80 18.71 -21.08
C SER A 347 8.15 19.30 -20.68
N ALA A 348 8.69 20.19 -21.50
CA ALA A 348 9.95 20.88 -21.23
C ALA A 348 9.92 21.77 -19.96
N ASP A 349 8.75 22.24 -19.55
CA ASP A 349 8.50 22.97 -18.30
C ASP A 349 8.10 22.05 -17.13
N LEU A 350 8.39 20.75 -17.24
CA LEU A 350 8.14 19.71 -16.24
C LEU A 350 6.65 19.47 -15.96
N MET A 351 5.76 19.90 -16.87
CA MET A 351 4.32 19.71 -16.72
C MET A 351 3.95 18.29 -17.16
N PRO A 352 3.33 17.47 -16.27
CA PRO A 352 2.96 16.10 -16.60
C PRO A 352 1.75 16.07 -17.53
N PHE A 353 1.74 15.24 -18.56
CA PHE A 353 0.53 15.05 -19.38
C PHE A 353 -0.52 14.15 -18.71
N ALA A 354 -0.12 13.42 -17.68
CA ALA A 354 -1.01 12.63 -16.85
C ALA A 354 -0.54 12.57 -15.39
N ILE A 355 -1.49 12.62 -14.45
CA ILE A 355 -1.25 12.65 -13.01
C ILE A 355 -2.08 11.63 -12.26
N ASN A 356 -1.52 11.10 -11.18
CA ASN A 356 -2.24 10.33 -10.18
C ASN A 356 -2.46 11.17 -8.91
N MET A 357 -3.71 11.30 -8.50
CA MET A 357 -4.12 12.05 -7.32
C MET A 357 -4.52 11.10 -6.18
N PRO A 358 -3.98 11.27 -4.96
CA PRO A 358 -4.28 10.41 -3.81
C PRO A 358 -5.63 10.73 -3.17
N VAL A 359 -6.62 11.11 -3.98
CA VAL A 359 -7.99 11.41 -3.58
C VAL A 359 -8.96 10.73 -4.55
N SER A 360 -10.01 10.11 -4.01
CA SER A 360 -10.99 9.36 -4.82
C SER A 360 -12.03 10.25 -5.50
N ASN A 361 -12.10 11.53 -5.11
CA ASN A 361 -13.02 12.51 -5.68
C ASN A 361 -12.27 13.84 -5.86
N LEU A 362 -11.47 13.93 -6.92
CA LEU A 362 -10.96 15.22 -7.37
C LEU A 362 -12.10 15.97 -8.06
N PRO A 363 -12.44 17.22 -7.66
CA PRO A 363 -13.38 18.04 -8.42
C PRO A 363 -12.90 18.18 -9.87
N VAL A 364 -13.82 18.03 -10.81
CA VAL A 364 -13.50 18.13 -12.24
C VAL A 364 -13.13 19.59 -12.55
N PRO A 365 -11.93 19.86 -13.10
CA PRO A 365 -11.57 21.19 -13.58
C PRO A 365 -12.53 21.70 -14.66
N GLU A 366 -12.70 23.01 -14.76
CA GLU A 366 -13.53 23.63 -15.80
C GLU A 366 -12.93 23.40 -17.19
N GLU A 367 -13.73 22.90 -18.13
CA GLU A 367 -13.32 22.62 -19.52
C GLU A 367 -12.70 23.85 -20.19
N GLY A 368 -11.57 23.66 -20.87
CA GLY A 368 -10.86 24.71 -21.61
C GLY A 368 -10.10 25.70 -20.70
N LYS A 369 -10.16 25.50 -19.38
CA LYS A 369 -9.48 26.34 -18.41
C LYS A 369 -8.32 25.58 -17.79
N ARG A 370 -7.14 25.93 -18.27
CA ARG A 370 -5.85 25.41 -17.81
C ARG A 370 -5.80 25.18 -16.30
N ILE A 371 -5.26 24.04 -15.89
CA ILE A 371 -5.33 23.53 -14.52
C ILE A 371 -4.79 24.51 -13.46
N ASP A 372 -3.81 25.36 -13.79
CA ASP A 372 -3.25 26.36 -12.87
C ASP A 372 -4.17 27.57 -12.63
N GLN A 373 -5.21 27.76 -13.44
CA GLN A 373 -6.27 28.73 -13.17
C GLN A 373 -7.35 28.15 -12.26
N SER A 374 -7.63 26.85 -12.38
CA SER A 374 -8.55 26.12 -11.52
C SER A 374 -7.92 25.81 -10.15
N TYR A 375 -6.62 25.52 -10.13
CA TYR A 375 -5.81 25.23 -8.97
C TYR A 375 -4.52 26.08 -8.95
N PRO A 376 -4.56 27.31 -8.43
CA PRO A 376 -3.44 28.26 -8.47
C PRO A 376 -2.13 27.78 -7.82
N LYS A 377 -2.20 26.80 -6.91
CA LYS A 377 -1.02 26.23 -6.26
C LYS A 377 -0.30 25.17 -7.11
N PHE A 378 -0.92 24.69 -8.19
CA PHE A 378 -0.41 23.65 -9.07
C PHE A 378 0.96 24.03 -9.68
N SER A 379 1.13 25.24 -10.18
CA SER A 379 2.40 25.69 -10.78
C SER A 379 3.56 25.66 -9.77
N GLY A 380 3.30 25.97 -8.49
CA GLY A 380 4.29 25.86 -7.42
C GLY A 380 4.64 24.42 -7.08
N TRP A 381 3.67 23.50 -7.19
CA TRP A 381 3.92 22.06 -7.05
C TRP A 381 4.78 21.53 -8.21
N VAL A 382 4.46 21.87 -9.46
CA VAL A 382 5.24 21.48 -10.64
C VAL A 382 6.67 22.02 -10.58
N SER A 383 6.84 23.33 -10.39
CA SER A 383 8.16 23.98 -10.39
C SER A 383 9.08 23.52 -9.24
N SER A 384 8.50 22.96 -8.18
CA SER A 384 9.27 22.37 -7.06
C SER A 384 9.54 20.87 -7.22
N ASN A 385 9.17 20.28 -8.36
CA ASN A 385 9.19 18.84 -8.59
C ASN A 385 8.45 18.08 -7.48
N GLY A 386 7.24 18.55 -7.14
CA GLY A 386 6.36 17.96 -6.14
C GLY A 386 6.76 18.15 -4.68
N LYS A 387 7.79 18.96 -4.39
CA LYS A 387 8.29 19.16 -3.00
C LYS A 387 7.45 20.16 -2.20
N GLN A 388 6.90 21.17 -2.86
CA GLN A 388 6.05 22.21 -2.26
C GLN A 388 4.59 22.05 -2.71
N ASN A 389 3.66 22.70 -2.00
CA ASN A 389 2.23 22.68 -2.32
C ASN A 389 1.66 21.26 -2.52
N LYS A 390 2.05 20.31 -1.65
CA LYS A 390 1.63 18.89 -1.79
C LYS A 390 0.11 18.69 -1.73
N ASP A 391 -0.61 19.70 -1.25
CA ASP A 391 -2.06 19.78 -1.16
C ASP A 391 -2.66 20.83 -2.12
N TRP A 392 -2.00 21.08 -3.26
CA TRP A 392 -2.42 22.10 -4.25
C TRP A 392 -3.86 21.94 -4.75
N TYR A 393 -4.41 20.74 -4.65
CA TYR A 393 -5.73 20.32 -5.10
C TYR A 393 -6.85 20.53 -4.06
N LYS A 394 -6.51 21.03 -2.86
CA LYS A 394 -7.48 21.30 -1.78
C LYS A 394 -8.04 22.70 -1.79
#